data_AF-A0A940J7T4-F1
#
_entry.id   AF-A0A940J7T4-F1
#
_cell.length_a   1.000
_cell.length_b   1.000
_cell.length_c   1.000
_cell.angle_alpha   90.00
_cell.angle_beta   90.00
_cell.angle_gamma   90.00
#
_symmetry.space_group_name_H-M   'P 1'
#
loop_
_entity.id
_entity.type
_entity.pdbx_description
1 polymer ?
#
loop_
_entity_poly.entity_id
_entity_poly.type
_entity_poly.pdbx_seq_one_letter_code
_entity_poly.pdbx_strand_id
1 'polypeptide(L)'
;MSDEVAGVFADAVREAEALVRNPPFPIDDQDLAEGLDYLAGSIRSSLQMAFDYDLEHPVLINPTHQYARQGLDNPDAIYFNAYLDEGATYEVSGVRGTTTDLSFQIMDGNYSADGSPTSLAAFDDRELDVAADGSFSWRFGPEMGLKKGATLIVREVYSDWNAEDRGTLRIQRLDTAGVPRGPVELDRIAKRYGVAAKMLTGKIKTWFAFPEWFTYKEPVNTLTTPTSTPGGLASQFSSLGHYSLDEDQALVVTVPVCDAAPYQAIQIGSRWYVSTDYEHHQTSLTGAQSQADPDGFFRYVVSERDPGIANWLETTGHAQGVMMLRWQRLSRDLTAADGPAVALVPFDQLSESLPYFQDNRVTPEQYTARIAARQVGIARRMIS
;
A
#
# COMPACT_ATOMS: atom_id res chain seq x y z
N MET A 1 -34.00 6.79 -27.02
CA MET A 1 -33.63 5.61 -26.21
C MET A 1 -32.49 6.07 -25.34
N SER A 2 -32.78 6.19 -24.04
CA SER A 2 -31.94 6.62 -22.92
C SER A 2 -30.50 7.10 -23.20
N ASP A 3 -30.28 8.42 -23.19
CA ASP A 3 -28.96 9.05 -22.99
C ASP A 3 -28.53 8.86 -21.53
N GLU A 4 -28.31 7.61 -21.13
CA GLU A 4 -27.88 7.28 -19.77
C GLU A 4 -26.40 7.65 -19.61
N VAL A 5 -26.15 8.84 -19.06
CA VAL A 5 -24.81 9.37 -18.78
C VAL A 5 -23.96 8.39 -17.96
N ALA A 6 -24.58 7.63 -17.06
CA ALA A 6 -23.91 6.60 -16.25
C ALA A 6 -23.84 5.21 -16.91
N GLY A 7 -24.47 5.01 -18.07
CA GLY A 7 -24.56 3.71 -18.75
C GLY A 7 -23.18 3.12 -19.06
N VAL A 8 -22.23 3.97 -19.49
CA VAL A 8 -20.83 3.56 -19.74
C VAL A 8 -20.16 2.99 -18.48
N PHE A 9 -20.49 3.50 -17.29
CA PHE A 9 -19.94 3.00 -16.05
C PHE A 9 -20.63 1.69 -15.62
N ALA A 10 -21.94 1.58 -15.83
CA ALA A 10 -22.66 0.33 -15.59
C ALA A 10 -22.14 -0.81 -16.48
N ASP A 11 -21.79 -0.51 -17.74
CA ASP A 11 -21.16 -1.47 -18.64
C ASP A 11 -19.77 -1.89 -18.14
N ALA A 12 -18.95 -0.94 -17.68
CA ALA A 12 -17.64 -1.22 -17.12
C ALA A 12 -17.70 -2.05 -15.82
N VAL A 13 -18.73 -1.86 -14.98
CA VAL A 13 -18.96 -2.71 -13.80
C VAL A 13 -19.23 -4.15 -14.21
N ARG A 14 -20.05 -4.38 -15.25
CA ARG A 14 -20.31 -5.73 -15.78
C ARG A 14 -19.04 -6.37 -16.38
N GLU A 15 -18.23 -5.60 -17.10
CA GLU A 15 -16.93 -6.08 -17.59
C GLU A 15 -15.99 -6.42 -16.43
N ALA A 16 -15.89 -5.55 -15.43
CA ALA A 16 -15.04 -5.73 -14.26
C ALA A 16 -15.41 -6.98 -13.45
N GLU A 17 -16.72 -7.24 -13.24
CA GLU A 17 -17.17 -8.49 -12.63
C GLU A 17 -16.78 -9.71 -13.47
N ALA A 18 -16.92 -9.65 -14.79
CA ALA A 18 -16.50 -10.74 -15.66
C ALA A 18 -14.99 -11.02 -15.57
N LEU A 19 -14.15 -9.98 -15.44
CA LEU A 19 -12.71 -10.11 -15.21
C LEU A 19 -12.41 -10.77 -13.86
N VAL A 20 -13.08 -10.35 -12.80
CA VAL A 20 -12.91 -10.90 -11.44
C VAL A 20 -13.40 -12.35 -11.35
N ARG A 21 -14.43 -12.73 -12.09
CA ARG A 21 -14.88 -14.13 -12.16
C ARG A 21 -13.95 -15.03 -12.97
N ASN A 22 -13.09 -14.44 -13.80
CA ASN A 22 -12.18 -15.15 -14.70
C ASN A 22 -10.76 -14.55 -14.64
N PRO A 23 -10.13 -14.52 -13.46
CA PRO A 23 -8.77 -14.00 -13.34
C PRO A 23 -7.77 -14.94 -14.06
N PRO A 24 -6.54 -14.49 -14.33
CA PRO A 24 -5.52 -15.31 -14.99
C PRO A 24 -4.92 -16.41 -14.08
N PHE A 25 -5.49 -16.63 -12.91
CA PHE A 25 -5.06 -17.60 -11.92
C PHE A 25 -6.22 -18.48 -11.44
N PRO A 26 -5.96 -19.71 -10.96
CA PRO A 26 -7.01 -20.51 -10.35
C PRO A 26 -7.52 -19.83 -9.07
N ILE A 27 -8.84 -19.92 -8.89
CA ILE A 27 -9.56 -19.39 -7.73
C ILE A 27 -10.53 -20.47 -7.22
N ASP A 28 -10.73 -20.50 -5.91
CA ASP A 28 -11.82 -21.23 -5.27
C ASP A 28 -12.97 -20.30 -4.84
N ASP A 29 -13.89 -20.80 -4.00
CA ASP A 29 -15.03 -20.03 -3.52
C ASP A 29 -14.62 -18.86 -2.60
N GLN A 30 -13.55 -19.02 -1.81
CA GLN A 30 -13.02 -17.95 -0.96
C GLN A 30 -12.38 -16.87 -1.83
N ASP A 31 -11.49 -17.27 -2.75
CA ASP A 31 -10.83 -16.35 -3.66
C ASP A 31 -11.85 -15.55 -4.49
N LEU A 32 -12.93 -16.19 -4.94
CA LEU A 32 -14.01 -15.51 -5.66
C LEU A 32 -14.75 -14.50 -4.78
N ALA A 33 -15.05 -14.86 -3.52
CA ALA A 33 -15.71 -13.94 -2.59
C ALA A 33 -14.85 -12.69 -2.34
N GLU A 34 -13.55 -12.88 -2.11
CA GLU A 34 -12.60 -11.77 -1.98
C GLU A 34 -12.43 -10.97 -3.26
N GLY A 35 -12.42 -11.62 -4.42
CA GLY A 35 -12.40 -10.94 -5.71
C GLY A 35 -13.59 -10.00 -5.90
N LEU A 36 -14.78 -10.42 -5.47
CA LEU A 36 -15.99 -9.59 -5.51
C LEU A 36 -15.96 -8.43 -4.50
N ASP A 37 -15.33 -8.61 -3.34
CA ASP A 37 -15.06 -7.50 -2.42
C ASP A 37 -14.02 -6.52 -2.98
N TYR A 38 -12.95 -7.03 -3.58
CA TYR A 38 -11.96 -6.25 -4.34
C TYR A 38 -12.61 -5.45 -5.48
N LEU A 39 -13.60 -6.02 -6.17
CA LEU A 39 -14.39 -5.32 -7.17
C LEU A 39 -15.15 -4.13 -6.55
N ALA A 40 -15.80 -4.32 -5.41
CA ALA A 40 -16.52 -3.25 -4.71
C ALA A 40 -15.58 -2.10 -4.33
N GLY A 41 -14.41 -2.42 -3.77
CA GLY A 41 -13.38 -1.42 -3.48
C GLY A 41 -12.82 -0.72 -4.72
N SER A 42 -12.67 -1.44 -5.83
CA SER A 42 -12.24 -0.89 -7.11
C SER A 42 -13.28 0.04 -7.74
N ILE A 43 -14.58 -0.26 -7.61
CA ILE A 43 -15.69 0.63 -7.99
C ILE A 43 -15.63 1.92 -7.18
N ARG A 44 -15.49 1.82 -5.85
CA ARG A 44 -15.38 2.97 -4.93
C ARG A 44 -14.22 3.87 -5.32
N SER A 45 -13.01 3.31 -5.43
CA SER A 45 -11.79 4.06 -5.79
C SER A 45 -11.90 4.73 -7.15
N SER A 46 -12.46 4.04 -8.16
CA SER A 46 -12.61 4.57 -9.52
C SER A 46 -13.58 5.75 -9.60
N LEU A 47 -14.70 5.68 -8.87
CA LEU A 47 -15.64 6.79 -8.77
C LEU A 47 -15.03 7.97 -8.00
N GLN A 48 -14.41 7.71 -6.85
CA GLN A 48 -13.77 8.76 -6.04
C GLN A 48 -12.71 9.49 -6.85
N MET A 49 -11.78 8.78 -7.50
CA MET A 49 -10.75 9.39 -8.32
C MET A 49 -11.32 10.18 -9.50
N ALA A 50 -12.42 9.73 -10.10
CA ALA A 50 -13.05 10.43 -11.22
C ALA A 50 -13.92 11.64 -10.81
N PHE A 51 -14.42 11.69 -9.57
CA PHE A 51 -15.37 12.72 -9.15
C PHE A 51 -14.81 13.69 -8.10
N ASP A 52 -14.00 13.20 -7.17
CA ASP A 52 -13.59 13.92 -5.96
C ASP A 52 -12.25 14.65 -6.17
N TYR A 53 -12.04 15.15 -7.39
CA TYR A 53 -10.91 16.00 -7.72
C TYR A 53 -11.35 17.31 -8.33
N ASP A 54 -10.46 18.29 -8.25
CA ASP A 54 -10.59 19.56 -8.94
C ASP A 54 -9.22 20.14 -9.30
N LEU A 55 -9.03 20.54 -10.55
CA LEU A 55 -7.77 21.11 -11.03
C LEU A 55 -7.66 22.60 -10.71
N GLU A 56 -8.78 23.26 -10.44
CA GLU A 56 -8.81 24.67 -10.03
C GLU A 56 -8.66 24.79 -8.50
N HIS A 57 -9.25 23.88 -7.73
CA HIS A 57 -9.12 23.84 -6.27
C HIS A 57 -8.76 22.43 -5.80
N PRO A 58 -7.48 22.02 -5.96
CA PRO A 58 -7.05 20.67 -5.66
C PRO A 58 -7.34 20.29 -4.21
N VAL A 59 -7.67 19.01 -4.03
CA VAL A 59 -7.87 18.38 -2.74
C VAL A 59 -7.06 17.10 -2.70
N LEU A 60 -6.61 16.74 -1.50
CA LEU A 60 -5.99 15.45 -1.23
C LEU A 60 -7.11 14.44 -0.96
N ILE A 61 -7.22 13.42 -1.81
CA ILE A 61 -8.16 12.30 -1.63
C ILE A 61 -7.41 11.05 -1.21
N ASN A 62 -8.08 10.16 -0.48
CA ASN A 62 -7.55 8.85 -0.10
C ASN A 62 -8.25 7.74 -0.92
N PRO A 63 -7.69 7.36 -2.09
CA PRO A 63 -8.27 6.34 -2.96
C PRO A 63 -7.83 4.90 -2.65
N THR A 64 -6.92 4.72 -1.69
CA THR A 64 -6.36 3.42 -1.30
C THR A 64 -6.39 3.29 0.22
N HIS A 65 -7.34 2.51 0.70
CA HIS A 65 -7.57 2.30 2.12
C HIS A 65 -8.21 0.92 2.35
N GLN A 66 -8.60 0.60 3.58
CA GLN A 66 -9.06 -0.72 4.00
C GLN A 66 -10.25 -1.29 3.20
N TYR A 67 -11.03 -0.43 2.53
CA TYR A 67 -12.17 -0.81 1.67
C TYR A 67 -11.95 -0.52 0.17
N ALA A 68 -10.73 -0.19 -0.23
CA ALA A 68 -10.36 0.21 -1.60
C ALA A 68 -8.90 -0.16 -1.91
N ARG A 69 -8.52 -1.39 -1.59
CA ARG A 69 -7.14 -1.90 -1.66
C ARG A 69 -6.64 -2.02 -3.10
N GLN A 70 -5.31 -1.92 -3.28
CA GLN A 70 -4.64 -2.10 -4.58
C GLN A 70 -3.12 -2.14 -4.46
N GLY A 71 -2.50 -2.88 -5.38
CA GLY A 71 -1.06 -2.77 -5.61
C GLY A 71 -0.22 -3.22 -4.43
N LEU A 72 -0.70 -4.23 -3.71
CA LEU A 72 -0.16 -4.68 -2.44
C LEU A 72 0.05 -3.48 -1.50
N ASP A 73 -1.05 -2.74 -1.28
CA ASP A 73 -1.08 -1.55 -0.43
C ASP A 73 -0.46 -1.83 0.94
N ASN A 74 0.26 -0.86 1.46
CA ASN A 74 0.94 -0.96 2.74
C ASN A 74 -0.07 -0.70 3.87
N PRO A 75 -0.37 -1.68 4.76
CA PRO A 75 -1.25 -1.50 5.92
C PRO A 75 -0.85 -0.36 6.86
N ASP A 76 0.43 0.00 6.82
CA ASP A 76 1.04 1.00 7.68
C ASP A 76 0.93 2.41 7.10
N ALA A 77 0.56 2.55 5.81
CA ALA A 77 0.56 3.81 5.10
C ALA A 77 -0.85 4.35 4.87
N ILE A 78 -1.00 5.67 5.05
CA ILE A 78 -2.14 6.43 4.52
C ILE A 78 -1.69 7.07 3.22
N TYR A 79 -2.49 6.87 2.16
CA TYR A 79 -2.21 7.36 0.83
C TYR A 79 -3.08 8.56 0.51
N PHE A 80 -2.47 9.66 0.06
CA PHE A 80 -3.18 10.79 -0.50
C PHE A 80 -2.80 11.01 -1.95
N ASN A 81 -3.77 11.40 -2.76
CA ASN A 81 -3.59 11.73 -4.16
C ASN A 81 -4.21 13.11 -4.47
N ALA A 82 -3.58 13.87 -5.34
CA ALA A 82 -4.18 15.05 -5.97
C ALA A 82 -3.79 15.12 -7.45
N TYR A 83 -4.75 15.41 -8.32
CA TYR A 83 -4.46 15.70 -9.73
C TYR A 83 -3.91 17.10 -9.90
N LEU A 84 -2.94 17.24 -10.80
CA LEU A 84 -2.23 18.48 -11.08
C LEU A 84 -2.47 18.91 -12.53
N ASP A 85 -2.73 20.20 -12.71
CA ASP A 85 -2.65 20.92 -13.98
C ASP A 85 -1.19 21.30 -14.30
N GLU A 86 -0.81 21.18 -15.58
CA GLU A 86 0.56 21.36 -16.08
C GLU A 86 1.06 22.81 -16.05
N GLY A 87 0.16 23.78 -16.10
CA GLY A 87 0.50 25.21 -16.13
C GLY A 87 0.43 25.90 -14.77
N ALA A 88 0.05 25.18 -13.73
CA ALA A 88 -0.28 25.75 -12.43
C ALA A 88 0.87 25.65 -11.41
N THR A 89 0.87 26.56 -10.45
CA THR A 89 1.76 26.55 -9.27
C THR A 89 0.97 26.17 -8.03
N TYR A 90 1.56 25.32 -7.21
CA TYR A 90 0.96 24.75 -6.00
C TYR A 90 1.78 25.07 -4.76
N GLU A 91 1.10 25.10 -3.61
CA GLU A 91 1.69 25.03 -2.29
C GLU A 91 1.09 23.84 -1.55
N VAL A 92 1.95 22.92 -1.09
CA VAL A 92 1.61 21.91 -0.09
C VAL A 92 2.15 22.39 1.25
N SER A 93 1.31 22.42 2.28
CA SER A 93 1.71 22.86 3.61
C SER A 93 0.93 22.15 4.71
N GLY A 94 1.38 22.30 5.95
CA GLY A 94 0.72 21.70 7.10
C GLY A 94 1.65 21.60 8.29
N VAL A 95 1.39 20.61 9.15
CA VAL A 95 2.21 20.27 10.32
C VAL A 95 2.68 18.84 10.16
N ARG A 96 3.95 18.54 10.43
CA ARG A 96 4.58 17.23 10.15
C ARG A 96 4.00 16.04 10.91
N GLY A 97 3.51 16.23 12.14
CA GLY A 97 3.11 15.13 13.02
C GLY A 97 4.30 14.31 13.53
N THR A 98 4.04 13.08 13.98
CA THR A 98 5.05 12.18 14.57
C THR A 98 5.20 10.85 13.82
N THR A 99 4.49 10.68 12.70
CA THR A 99 4.59 9.48 11.86
C THR A 99 6.00 9.23 11.38
N THR A 100 6.39 7.96 11.29
CA THR A 100 7.76 7.59 10.96
C THR A 100 8.23 8.13 9.60
N ASP A 101 7.40 8.07 8.56
CA ASP A 101 7.71 8.64 7.25
C ASP A 101 6.58 9.51 6.70
N LEU A 102 6.96 10.63 6.07
CA LEU A 102 6.07 11.44 5.24
C LEU A 102 6.78 11.72 3.92
N SER A 103 6.36 11.02 2.87
CA SER A 103 6.97 11.10 1.54
C SER A 103 6.04 11.69 0.49
N PHE A 104 6.65 12.41 -0.45
CA PHE A 104 5.98 13.13 -1.53
C PHE A 104 6.52 12.64 -2.87
N GLN A 105 5.62 12.46 -3.82
CA GLN A 105 5.96 12.03 -5.15
C GLN A 105 5.11 12.75 -6.19
N ILE A 106 5.74 13.29 -7.23
CA ILE A 106 5.03 13.76 -8.42
C ILE A 106 5.28 12.76 -9.54
N MET A 107 4.20 12.24 -10.11
CA MET A 107 4.23 11.35 -11.27
C MET A 107 3.66 12.07 -12.49
N ASP A 108 4.20 11.82 -13.68
CA ASP A 108 3.72 12.40 -14.94
C ASP A 108 2.56 11.62 -15.59
N GLY A 109 1.98 10.65 -14.87
CA GLY A 109 0.87 9.82 -15.32
C GLY A 109 0.48 8.75 -14.29
N ASN A 110 -0.28 7.74 -14.73
CA ASN A 110 -0.73 6.62 -13.91
C ASN A 110 -0.15 5.29 -14.41
N TYR A 111 -0.03 4.31 -13.51
CA TYR A 111 0.30 2.93 -13.89
C TYR A 111 -0.72 2.37 -14.89
N SER A 112 -0.24 1.55 -15.81
CA SER A 112 -1.06 0.80 -16.75
C SER A 112 -0.54 -0.63 -16.90
N ALA A 113 -1.32 -1.45 -17.59
CA ALA A 113 -0.90 -2.79 -17.99
C ALA A 113 0.28 -2.81 -18.99
N ASP A 114 0.77 -1.65 -19.46
CA ASP A 114 1.87 -1.58 -20.43
C ASP A 114 3.10 -0.85 -19.87
N GLY A 115 3.04 -0.30 -18.65
CA GLY A 115 4.19 0.37 -18.05
C GLY A 115 3.90 1.20 -16.79
N SER A 116 4.97 1.78 -16.25
CA SER A 116 4.96 2.68 -15.09
C SER A 116 5.19 4.14 -15.50
N PRO A 117 4.64 5.13 -14.77
CA PRO A 117 4.91 6.55 -15.04
C PRO A 117 6.34 6.95 -14.70
N THR A 118 6.77 8.11 -15.18
CA THR A 118 8.02 8.75 -14.76
C THR A 118 7.77 9.55 -13.47
N SER A 119 8.72 9.48 -12.53
CA SER A 119 8.71 10.34 -11.34
C SER A 119 9.41 11.65 -11.66
N LEU A 120 8.71 12.77 -11.50
CA LEU A 120 9.27 14.13 -11.65
C LEU A 120 9.91 14.63 -10.35
N ALA A 121 9.35 14.22 -9.22
CA ALA A 121 9.91 14.44 -7.88
C ALA A 121 9.61 13.23 -7.01
N ALA A 122 10.52 12.89 -6.10
CA ALA A 122 10.33 11.86 -5.09
C ALA A 122 11.28 12.14 -3.93
N PHE A 123 10.73 12.45 -2.76
CA PHE A 123 11.50 12.79 -1.55
C PHE A 123 10.68 12.52 -0.29
N ASP A 124 11.32 12.58 0.86
CA ASP A 124 10.67 12.53 2.18
C ASP A 124 10.89 13.80 2.99
N ASP A 125 10.22 13.92 4.13
CA ASP A 125 10.24 15.13 4.96
C ASP A 125 11.63 15.59 5.42
N ARG A 126 12.69 14.78 5.28
CA ARG A 126 14.07 15.23 5.57
C ARG A 126 14.56 16.30 4.60
N GLU A 127 13.92 16.43 3.44
CA GLU A 127 14.20 17.46 2.44
C GLU A 127 13.31 18.71 2.59
N LEU A 128 12.42 18.74 3.59
CA LEU A 128 11.59 19.90 3.90
C LEU A 128 12.21 20.77 5.00
N ASP A 129 12.04 22.08 4.86
CA ASP A 129 12.28 23.03 5.96
C ASP A 129 11.09 22.97 6.94
N VAL A 130 11.21 22.14 7.98
CA VAL A 130 10.23 22.04 9.07
C VAL A 130 10.59 23.01 10.19
N ALA A 131 9.68 23.95 10.48
CA ALA A 131 9.85 24.93 11.54
C ALA A 131 9.74 24.30 12.94
N ALA A 132 10.15 25.05 13.97
CA ALA A 132 10.14 24.57 15.36
C ALA A 132 8.73 24.23 15.90
N ASP A 133 7.68 24.81 15.32
CA ASP A 133 6.28 24.47 15.63
C ASP A 133 5.76 23.26 14.82
N GLY A 134 6.62 22.63 14.03
CA GLY A 134 6.31 21.49 13.17
C GLY A 134 5.69 21.88 11.83
N SER A 135 5.50 23.17 11.55
CA SER A 135 4.93 23.62 10.28
C SER A 135 5.91 23.48 9.12
N PHE A 136 5.40 23.20 7.93
CA PHE A 136 6.20 23.16 6.71
C PHE A 136 5.41 23.72 5.52
N SER A 137 6.14 24.11 4.48
CA SER A 137 5.58 24.51 3.18
C SER A 137 6.50 24.11 2.04
N TRP A 138 5.94 23.56 0.98
CA TRP A 138 6.62 23.20 -0.25
C TRP A 138 5.85 23.77 -1.44
N ARG A 139 6.55 24.58 -2.24
CA ARG A 139 6.01 25.17 -3.47
C ARG A 139 6.66 24.54 -4.68
N PHE A 140 5.84 24.27 -5.69
CA PHE A 140 6.29 23.73 -6.96
C PHE A 140 5.32 24.12 -8.08
N GLY A 141 5.79 24.04 -9.32
CA GLY A 141 4.99 24.39 -10.48
C GLY A 141 5.56 23.85 -11.79
N PRO A 142 5.29 24.52 -12.92
CA PRO A 142 5.65 24.06 -14.25
C PRO A 142 7.15 23.84 -14.46
N GLU A 143 8.01 24.48 -13.66
CA GLU A 143 9.46 24.31 -13.68
C GLU A 143 9.91 22.86 -13.40
N MET A 144 9.08 22.05 -12.75
CA MET A 144 9.32 20.61 -12.55
C MET A 144 8.96 19.75 -13.79
N GLY A 145 8.45 20.37 -14.85
CA GLY A 145 8.06 19.67 -16.08
C GLY A 145 6.72 18.95 -15.97
N LEU A 146 5.79 19.46 -15.15
CA LEU A 146 4.44 18.92 -15.00
C LEU A 146 3.78 18.68 -16.37
N LYS A 147 3.07 17.55 -16.49
CA LYS A 147 2.36 17.14 -17.70
C LYS A 147 0.88 17.00 -17.42
N LYS A 148 0.05 17.13 -18.46
CA LYS A 148 -1.36 16.76 -18.39
C LYS A 148 -1.53 15.34 -17.82
N GLY A 149 -2.24 15.24 -16.71
CA GLY A 149 -2.47 13.98 -16.01
C GLY A 149 -1.47 13.69 -14.89
N ALA A 150 -0.57 14.64 -14.58
CA ALA A 150 0.31 14.52 -13.44
C ALA A 150 -0.47 14.42 -12.13
N THR A 151 0.09 13.69 -11.18
CA THR A 151 -0.48 13.51 -9.85
C THR A 151 0.57 13.75 -8.77
N LEU A 152 0.15 14.37 -7.67
CA LEU A 152 0.87 14.33 -6.41
C LEU A 152 0.37 13.11 -5.64
N ILE A 153 1.31 12.28 -5.16
CA ILE A 153 1.06 11.22 -4.20
C ILE A 153 1.80 11.58 -2.91
N VAL A 154 1.09 11.58 -1.79
CA VAL A 154 1.67 11.69 -0.45
C VAL A 154 1.45 10.38 0.26
N ARG A 155 2.49 9.86 0.92
CA ARG A 155 2.43 8.64 1.74
C ARG A 155 2.85 8.99 3.15
N GLU A 156 1.96 8.75 4.10
CA GLU A 156 2.20 8.95 5.52
C GLU A 156 2.26 7.57 6.19
N VAL A 157 3.45 7.14 6.63
CA VAL A 157 3.72 5.76 7.08
C VAL A 157 4.00 5.72 8.56
N TYR A 158 3.35 4.76 9.23
CA TYR A 158 3.45 4.54 10.66
C TYR A 158 4.36 3.36 10.96
N SER A 159 5.28 3.47 11.92
CA SER A 159 5.94 2.28 12.48
C SER A 159 5.11 1.74 13.65
N ASP A 160 4.71 2.59 14.59
CA ASP A 160 3.77 2.25 15.66
C ASP A 160 2.41 2.93 15.44
N TRP A 161 1.41 2.13 15.05
CA TRP A 161 0.05 2.60 14.79
C TRP A 161 -0.65 3.24 15.98
N ASN A 162 -0.21 2.92 17.21
CA ASN A 162 -0.87 3.35 18.44
C ASN A 162 -0.08 4.44 19.19
N ALA A 163 1.20 4.67 18.86
CA ALA A 163 2.02 5.69 19.50
C ALA A 163 2.31 6.91 18.61
N GLU A 164 2.10 6.79 17.30
CA GLU A 164 2.32 7.89 16.36
C GLU A 164 1.00 8.58 15.99
N ASP A 165 1.08 9.88 15.70
CA ASP A 165 -0.05 10.72 15.33
C ASP A 165 0.27 11.47 14.04
N ARG A 166 -0.70 11.47 13.11
CA ARG A 166 -0.59 12.23 11.87
C ARG A 166 -0.49 13.73 12.10
N GLY A 167 0.17 14.35 11.13
CA GLY A 167 0.17 15.78 10.94
C GLY A 167 -1.11 16.31 10.29
N THR A 168 -0.99 17.51 9.72
CA THR A 168 -2.00 18.08 8.82
C THR A 168 -1.39 18.27 7.44
N LEU A 169 -2.20 18.15 6.39
CA LEU A 169 -1.80 18.34 5.00
C LEU A 169 -2.86 19.14 4.27
N ARG A 170 -2.43 20.16 3.53
CA ARG A 170 -3.26 20.87 2.55
C ARG A 170 -2.48 21.07 1.26
N ILE A 171 -3.20 21.07 0.14
CA ILE A 171 -2.70 21.51 -1.16
C ILE A 171 -3.54 22.71 -1.62
N GLN A 172 -2.89 23.72 -2.19
CA GLN A 172 -3.56 24.87 -2.79
C GLN A 172 -2.91 25.21 -4.12
N ARG A 173 -3.74 25.41 -5.15
CA ARG A 173 -3.33 26.05 -6.41
C ARG A 173 -3.34 27.57 -6.22
N LEU A 174 -2.25 28.24 -6.58
CA LEU A 174 -2.00 29.62 -6.17
C LEU A 174 -2.70 30.68 -7.03
N ASP A 175 -2.89 30.43 -8.33
CA ASP A 175 -3.51 31.35 -9.29
C ASP A 175 -5.04 31.39 -9.22
N THR A 176 -5.66 30.36 -8.64
CA THR A 176 -7.11 30.25 -8.44
C THR A 176 -7.53 30.38 -6.98
N ALA A 177 -6.58 30.63 -6.06
CA ALA A 177 -6.88 30.80 -4.65
C ALA A 177 -7.90 31.93 -4.42
N GLY A 178 -8.99 31.64 -3.70
CA GLY A 178 -10.05 32.60 -3.40
C GLY A 178 -11.06 32.84 -4.53
N VAL A 179 -10.91 32.18 -5.67
CA VAL A 179 -11.88 32.23 -6.78
C VAL A 179 -12.94 31.12 -6.56
N PRO A 180 -14.24 31.38 -6.72
CA PRO A 180 -15.23 30.31 -6.66
C PRO A 180 -15.24 29.48 -7.96
N ARG A 181 -15.53 28.18 -7.82
CA ARG A 181 -15.76 27.30 -8.97
C ARG A 181 -16.92 27.79 -9.84
N GLY A 182 -16.78 27.56 -11.15
CA GLY A 182 -17.91 27.62 -12.07
C GLY A 182 -18.97 26.53 -11.78
N PRO A 183 -20.18 26.68 -12.36
CA PRO A 183 -21.23 25.68 -12.22
C PRO A 183 -20.83 24.30 -12.77
N VAL A 184 -21.48 23.26 -12.26
CA VAL A 184 -21.29 21.89 -12.75
C VAL A 184 -22.01 21.73 -14.08
N GLU A 185 -21.25 21.37 -15.11
CA GLU A 185 -21.76 21.15 -16.47
C GLU A 185 -22.02 19.67 -16.74
N LEU A 186 -23.09 19.36 -17.48
CA LEU A 186 -23.48 17.98 -17.80
C LEU A 186 -22.37 17.23 -18.56
N ASP A 187 -21.70 17.90 -19.50
CA ASP A 187 -20.58 17.32 -20.26
C ASP A 187 -19.39 16.95 -19.36
N ARG A 188 -19.15 17.70 -18.28
CA ARG A 188 -18.11 17.38 -17.29
C ARG A 188 -18.50 16.11 -16.53
N ILE A 189 -19.76 15.97 -16.14
CA ILE A 189 -20.27 14.77 -15.46
C ILE A 189 -20.19 13.54 -16.38
N ALA A 190 -20.58 13.67 -17.65
CA ALA A 190 -20.47 12.58 -18.61
C ALA A 190 -19.03 12.11 -18.81
N LYS A 191 -18.08 13.04 -18.93
CA LYS A 191 -16.66 12.71 -19.01
C LYS A 191 -16.16 11.96 -17.76
N ARG A 192 -16.60 12.36 -16.57
CA ARG A 192 -16.20 11.69 -15.31
C ARG A 192 -16.66 10.24 -15.24
N TYR A 193 -17.89 9.92 -15.66
CA TYR A 193 -18.32 8.52 -15.77
C TYR A 193 -17.48 7.74 -16.78
N GLY A 194 -17.14 8.33 -17.92
CA GLY A 194 -16.23 7.72 -18.88
C GLY A 194 -14.81 7.48 -18.33
N VAL A 195 -14.30 8.38 -17.49
CA VAL A 195 -13.02 8.20 -16.79
C VAL A 195 -13.12 7.09 -15.75
N ALA A 196 -14.14 7.11 -14.89
CA ALA A 196 -14.38 6.06 -13.89
C ALA A 196 -14.47 4.67 -14.53
N ALA A 197 -15.16 4.56 -15.67
CA ALA A 197 -15.29 3.32 -16.43
C ALA A 197 -13.93 2.78 -16.90
N LYS A 198 -13.08 3.65 -17.46
CA LYS A 198 -11.72 3.30 -17.90
C LYS A 198 -10.81 2.96 -16.72
N MET A 199 -10.91 3.70 -15.62
CA MET A 199 -10.11 3.44 -14.42
C MET A 199 -10.46 2.09 -13.80
N LEU A 200 -11.73 1.73 -13.71
CA LEU A 200 -12.18 0.48 -13.11
C LEU A 200 -11.60 -0.75 -13.84
N THR A 201 -11.82 -0.84 -15.15
CA THR A 201 -11.35 -2.00 -15.92
C THR A 201 -9.84 -1.97 -16.12
N GLY A 202 -9.25 -0.78 -16.32
CA GLY A 202 -7.81 -0.58 -16.45
C GLY A 202 -7.04 -0.99 -15.19
N LYS A 203 -7.54 -0.62 -14.00
CA LYS A 203 -6.95 -1.00 -12.72
C LYS A 203 -6.91 -2.52 -12.53
N ILE A 204 -8.04 -3.20 -12.74
CA ILE A 204 -8.11 -4.67 -12.59
C ILE A 204 -7.10 -5.35 -13.52
N LYS A 205 -7.09 -4.97 -14.80
CA LYS A 205 -6.13 -5.50 -15.79
C LYS A 205 -4.68 -5.23 -15.39
N THR A 206 -4.40 -4.03 -14.86
CA THR A 206 -3.06 -3.66 -14.39
C THR A 206 -2.60 -4.56 -13.26
N TRP A 207 -3.43 -4.79 -12.24
CA TRP A 207 -3.04 -5.60 -11.08
C TRP A 207 -3.07 -7.11 -11.34
N PHE A 208 -3.70 -7.57 -12.42
CA PHE A 208 -3.49 -8.92 -12.94
C PHE A 208 -2.12 -9.08 -13.61
N ALA A 209 -1.67 -8.05 -14.33
CA ALA A 209 -0.43 -8.13 -15.12
C ALA A 209 0.83 -7.79 -14.31
N PHE A 210 0.73 -6.82 -13.41
CA PHE A 210 1.87 -6.31 -12.63
C PHE A 210 2.65 -7.40 -11.85
N PRO A 211 1.99 -8.32 -11.12
CA PRO A 211 2.69 -9.31 -10.30
C PRO A 211 3.49 -10.30 -11.15
N GLU A 212 3.03 -10.59 -12.37
CA GLU A 212 3.73 -11.45 -13.34
C GLU A 212 5.10 -10.90 -13.74
N TRP A 213 5.31 -9.59 -13.65
CA TRP A 213 6.60 -8.99 -14.01
C TRP A 213 7.55 -8.76 -12.84
N PHE A 214 7.00 -8.55 -11.65
CA PHE A 214 7.75 -8.06 -10.48
C PHE A 214 7.80 -9.05 -9.32
N THR A 215 6.88 -10.01 -9.25
CA THR A 215 6.74 -10.91 -8.09
C THR A 215 6.81 -12.37 -8.50
N TYR A 216 5.97 -12.82 -9.43
CA TYR A 216 5.86 -14.25 -9.78
C TYR A 216 7.00 -14.78 -10.67
N LYS A 217 7.92 -13.92 -11.13
CA LYS A 217 9.18 -14.37 -11.76
C LYS A 217 10.16 -14.96 -10.76
N GLU A 218 10.06 -14.56 -9.50
CA GLU A 218 10.93 -15.08 -8.45
C GLU A 218 10.52 -16.53 -8.12
N PRO A 219 11.47 -17.38 -7.68
CA PRO A 219 11.12 -18.72 -7.23
C PRO A 219 10.11 -18.68 -6.07
N VAL A 220 9.16 -19.60 -6.07
CA VAL A 220 8.21 -19.76 -4.96
C VAL A 220 8.94 -19.98 -3.64
N ASN A 221 8.38 -19.47 -2.54
CA ASN A 221 8.94 -19.58 -1.19
C ASN A 221 10.34 -18.94 -1.05
N THR A 222 10.57 -17.84 -1.79
CA THR A 222 11.78 -17.01 -1.68
C THR A 222 11.42 -15.51 -1.63
N LEU A 223 12.38 -14.69 -1.22
CA LEU A 223 12.31 -13.24 -1.24
C LEU A 223 13.57 -12.70 -1.92
N THR A 224 13.43 -11.63 -2.72
CA THR A 224 14.56 -10.99 -3.36
C THR A 224 15.51 -10.34 -2.35
N THR A 225 16.74 -10.04 -2.77
CA THR A 225 17.58 -9.10 -2.03
C THR A 225 16.94 -7.70 -1.99
N PRO A 226 17.20 -6.89 -0.96
CA PRO A 226 16.66 -5.54 -0.87
C PRO A 226 17.11 -4.70 -2.06
N THR A 227 16.17 -4.08 -2.74
CA THR A 227 16.44 -3.16 -3.86
C THR A 227 15.54 -1.94 -3.79
N SER A 228 15.91 -0.86 -4.46
CA SER A 228 15.05 0.31 -4.59
C SER A 228 13.71 -0.09 -5.21
N THR A 229 12.62 0.33 -4.57
CA THR A 229 11.29 -0.13 -4.93
C THR A 229 10.89 0.43 -6.29
N PRO A 230 10.45 -0.42 -7.25
CA PRO A 230 9.95 0.05 -8.53
C PRO A 230 8.82 1.06 -8.34
N GLY A 231 8.86 2.17 -9.06
CA GLY A 231 7.81 3.18 -8.97
C GLY A 231 8.16 4.50 -8.30
N GLY A 232 9.43 4.73 -7.96
CA GLY A 232 9.91 6.07 -7.62
C GLY A 232 9.67 6.53 -6.19
N LEU A 233 9.61 5.61 -5.21
CA LEU A 233 9.74 5.99 -3.80
C LEU A 233 11.22 6.09 -3.45
N ALA A 234 11.78 7.30 -3.54
CA ALA A 234 13.23 7.55 -3.48
C ALA A 234 13.93 6.89 -2.28
N SER A 235 13.28 6.87 -1.11
CA SER A 235 13.86 6.32 0.12
C SER A 235 13.35 4.91 0.49
N GLN A 236 12.56 4.25 -0.36
CA GLN A 236 12.00 2.93 -0.07
C GLN A 236 12.77 1.80 -0.76
N PHE A 237 13.24 0.87 0.03
CA PHE A 237 13.75 -0.43 -0.43
C PHE A 237 12.77 -1.53 -0.10
N SER A 238 12.76 -2.58 -0.93
CA SER A 238 11.89 -3.71 -0.76
C SER A 238 12.54 -5.04 -1.12
N SER A 239 12.08 -6.10 -0.46
CA SER A 239 12.26 -7.48 -0.91
C SER A 239 10.89 -8.05 -1.24
N LEU A 240 10.73 -8.60 -2.44
CA LEU A 240 9.47 -9.11 -2.97
C LEU A 240 9.54 -10.61 -3.14
N GLY A 241 8.39 -11.28 -3.04
CA GLY A 241 8.30 -12.72 -3.24
C GLY A 241 6.87 -13.22 -3.15
N HIS A 242 6.71 -14.53 -3.23
CA HIS A 242 5.43 -15.20 -3.10
C HIS A 242 5.61 -16.57 -2.45
N TYR A 243 4.54 -17.05 -1.83
CA TYR A 243 4.52 -18.32 -1.14
C TYR A 243 3.52 -19.29 -1.78
N SER A 244 3.81 -20.58 -1.61
CA SER A 244 2.87 -21.68 -1.81
C SER A 244 3.10 -22.66 -0.67
N LEU A 245 2.10 -22.87 0.18
CA LEU A 245 2.18 -23.65 1.40
C LEU A 245 1.02 -24.64 1.48
N ASP A 246 1.32 -25.86 1.89
CA ASP A 246 0.32 -26.80 2.38
C ASP A 246 -0.03 -26.48 3.85
N GLU A 247 -1.16 -26.98 4.37
CA GLU A 247 -1.63 -26.72 5.74
C GLU A 247 -0.63 -27.17 6.84
N ASP A 248 0.25 -28.13 6.53
CA ASP A 248 1.27 -28.66 7.43
C ASP A 248 2.65 -28.02 7.23
N GLN A 249 2.73 -26.96 6.42
CA GLN A 249 3.97 -26.24 6.15
C GLN A 249 3.95 -24.84 6.76
N ALA A 250 5.15 -24.33 7.01
CA ALA A 250 5.37 -22.96 7.43
C ALA A 250 6.60 -22.39 6.73
N LEU A 251 6.55 -21.10 6.40
CA LEU A 251 7.67 -20.37 5.84
C LEU A 251 8.30 -19.49 6.92
N VAL A 252 9.56 -19.77 7.25
CA VAL A 252 10.34 -18.95 8.17
C VAL A 252 11.10 -17.89 7.37
N VAL A 253 10.82 -16.61 7.64
CA VAL A 253 11.52 -15.46 7.07
C VAL A 253 12.39 -14.83 8.15
N THR A 254 13.70 -14.98 8.03
CA THR A 254 14.69 -14.38 8.94
C THR A 254 15.30 -13.15 8.30
N VAL A 255 15.23 -11.99 8.96
CA VAL A 255 15.76 -10.73 8.42
C VAL A 255 16.45 -9.93 9.54
N PRO A 256 17.62 -9.33 9.31
CA PRO A 256 18.27 -8.49 10.31
C PRO A 256 17.36 -7.33 10.74
N VAL A 257 17.39 -6.99 12.03
CA VAL A 257 16.85 -5.71 12.50
C VAL A 257 17.71 -4.60 11.90
N CYS A 258 17.08 -3.63 11.24
CA CYS A 258 17.78 -2.63 10.45
C CYS A 258 17.83 -1.27 11.16
N ASP A 259 18.93 -0.99 11.86
CA ASP A 259 19.17 0.32 12.50
C ASP A 259 19.28 1.48 11.48
N ALA A 260 19.52 1.15 10.21
CA ALA A 260 19.59 2.16 9.14
C ALA A 260 18.21 2.62 8.65
N ALA A 261 17.13 1.94 9.02
CA ALA A 261 15.77 2.19 8.56
C ALA A 261 14.82 2.41 9.76
N PRO A 262 14.37 3.65 10.02
CA PRO A 262 13.36 3.92 11.05
C PRO A 262 12.06 3.14 10.86
N TYR A 263 11.72 2.81 9.60
CA TYR A 263 10.60 1.94 9.26
C TYR A 263 11.12 0.70 8.56
N GLN A 264 10.80 -0.46 9.14
CA GLN A 264 11.00 -1.79 8.58
C GLN A 264 9.71 -2.58 8.81
N ALA A 265 9.18 -3.26 7.79
CA ALA A 265 7.94 -4.01 7.94
C ALA A 265 7.86 -5.18 6.97
N ILE A 266 7.07 -6.20 7.32
CA ILE A 266 6.68 -7.31 6.44
C ILE A 266 5.16 -7.33 6.31
N GLN A 267 4.67 -7.68 5.12
CA GLN A 267 3.26 -8.03 4.93
C GLN A 267 3.12 -9.22 3.99
N ILE A 268 1.97 -9.86 4.07
CA ILE A 268 1.48 -10.75 3.03
C ILE A 268 0.26 -10.16 2.32
N GLY A 269 -0.08 -10.71 1.17
CA GLY A 269 -1.25 -10.34 0.39
C GLY A 269 -1.78 -11.51 -0.44
N SER A 270 -2.99 -11.36 -0.97
CA SER A 270 -3.61 -12.39 -1.80
C SER A 270 -3.22 -12.27 -3.28
N ARG A 271 -3.66 -13.21 -4.10
CA ARG A 271 -3.39 -13.24 -5.55
C ARG A 271 -4.04 -12.11 -6.33
N TRP A 272 -5.03 -11.44 -5.74
CA TRP A 272 -5.61 -10.18 -6.22
C TRP A 272 -4.63 -9.00 -6.13
N TYR A 273 -3.43 -9.23 -5.59
CA TYR A 273 -2.37 -8.26 -5.38
C TYR A 273 -2.81 -7.08 -4.51
N VAL A 274 -3.44 -7.43 -3.39
CA VAL A 274 -3.89 -6.54 -2.33
C VAL A 274 -3.45 -7.11 -1.00
N SER A 275 -3.36 -6.26 0.02
CA SER A 275 -3.19 -6.74 1.39
C SER A 275 -4.41 -7.59 1.82
N THR A 276 -4.14 -8.69 2.53
CA THR A 276 -5.20 -9.45 3.24
C THR A 276 -5.67 -8.66 4.46
N ASP A 277 -6.64 -9.15 5.22
CA ASP A 277 -7.24 -8.42 6.34
C ASP A 277 -6.22 -8.12 7.47
N TYR A 278 -5.57 -6.97 7.38
CA TYR A 278 -4.61 -6.51 8.37
C TYR A 278 -5.25 -5.87 9.61
N GLU A 279 -6.57 -5.63 9.59
CA GLU A 279 -7.29 -5.01 10.70
C GLU A 279 -7.64 -6.05 11.76
N HIS A 280 -8.13 -7.20 11.32
CA HIS A 280 -8.62 -8.27 12.20
C HIS A 280 -7.67 -9.46 12.32
N HIS A 281 -6.72 -9.59 11.39
CA HIS A 281 -5.70 -10.64 11.40
C HIS A 281 -4.28 -10.05 11.43
N GLN A 282 -3.33 -10.86 11.90
CA GLN A 282 -1.92 -10.50 11.88
C GLN A 282 -1.32 -10.91 10.53
N THR A 283 -1.61 -10.13 9.48
CA THR A 283 -1.12 -10.35 8.10
C THR A 283 0.02 -9.39 7.71
N SER A 284 0.35 -8.47 8.61
CA SER A 284 1.49 -7.57 8.50
C SER A 284 2.08 -7.26 9.87
N LEU A 285 3.38 -6.95 9.92
CA LEU A 285 4.07 -6.50 11.13
C LEU A 285 5.12 -5.45 10.78
N THR A 286 5.06 -4.30 11.44
CA THR A 286 6.16 -3.33 11.50
C THR A 286 7.21 -3.74 12.52
N GLY A 287 8.40 -3.16 12.46
CA GLY A 287 9.45 -3.37 13.46
C GLY A 287 9.01 -3.03 14.89
N ALA A 288 8.10 -2.06 15.07
CA ALA A 288 7.54 -1.73 16.38
C ALA A 288 6.50 -2.76 16.87
N GLN A 289 5.87 -3.50 15.95
CA GLN A 289 4.93 -4.57 16.27
C GLN A 289 5.60 -5.94 16.40
N SER A 290 6.79 -6.09 15.82
CA SER A 290 7.60 -7.30 15.82
C SER A 290 8.41 -7.45 17.10
N GLN A 291 8.68 -8.70 17.46
CA GLN A 291 9.68 -9.03 18.47
C GLN A 291 11.04 -9.24 17.81
N ALA A 292 12.04 -8.46 18.21
CA ALA A 292 13.43 -8.74 17.86
C ALA A 292 14.00 -9.84 18.75
N ASP A 293 14.69 -10.80 18.14
CA ASP A 293 15.38 -11.86 18.87
C ASP A 293 16.69 -11.35 19.50
N PRO A 294 17.21 -12.02 20.55
CA PRO A 294 18.46 -11.63 21.21
C PRO A 294 19.69 -11.52 20.30
N ASP A 295 19.67 -12.14 19.11
CA ASP A 295 20.75 -12.07 18.13
C ASP A 295 20.56 -10.98 17.05
N GLY A 296 19.55 -10.11 17.19
CA GLY A 296 19.36 -8.96 16.30
C GLY A 296 18.63 -9.29 15.00
N PHE A 297 17.79 -10.31 14.98
CA PHE A 297 16.95 -10.66 13.84
C PHE A 297 15.46 -10.58 14.18
N PHE A 298 14.66 -10.21 13.19
CA PHE A 298 13.26 -10.58 13.15
C PHE A 298 13.12 -11.94 12.48
N ARG A 299 12.35 -12.85 13.09
CA ARG A 299 12.01 -14.14 12.52
C ARG A 299 10.50 -14.27 12.44
N TYR A 300 9.98 -14.18 11.22
CA TYR A 300 8.56 -14.30 10.93
C TYR A 300 8.22 -15.72 10.51
N VAL A 301 7.05 -16.20 10.91
CA VAL A 301 6.50 -17.48 10.46
C VAL A 301 5.23 -17.20 9.67
N VAL A 302 5.23 -17.51 8.37
CA VAL A 302 4.02 -17.47 7.53
C VAL A 302 3.40 -18.86 7.53
N SER A 303 2.18 -18.99 8.02
CA SER A 303 1.45 -20.26 8.08
C SER A 303 -0.04 -20.05 8.33
N GLU A 304 -0.84 -21.04 7.97
CA GLU A 304 -2.28 -21.04 8.29
C GLU A 304 -2.53 -21.34 9.76
N ARG A 305 -1.87 -22.38 10.28
CA ARG A 305 -1.98 -22.75 11.69
C ARG A 305 -1.24 -21.72 12.55
N ASP A 306 -1.82 -21.40 13.71
CA ASP A 306 -1.20 -20.54 14.72
C ASP A 306 -0.05 -21.27 15.45
N PRO A 307 1.22 -20.85 15.30
CA PRO A 307 2.36 -21.41 16.00
C PRO A 307 2.48 -20.97 17.47
N GLY A 308 1.65 -20.04 17.94
CA GLY A 308 1.66 -19.49 19.30
C GLY A 308 2.83 -18.53 19.55
N ILE A 309 3.26 -17.79 18.52
CA ILE A 309 4.38 -16.83 18.61
C ILE A 309 4.01 -15.41 18.17
N ALA A 310 4.77 -14.42 18.64
CA ALA A 310 4.53 -13.00 18.37
C ALA A 310 4.63 -12.63 16.88
N ASN A 311 5.63 -13.16 16.18
CA ASN A 311 5.95 -12.83 14.79
C ASN A 311 5.28 -13.77 13.77
N TRP A 312 4.05 -14.21 14.04
CA TRP A 312 3.27 -15.02 13.11
C TRP A 312 2.59 -14.16 12.04
N LEU A 313 2.54 -14.61 10.79
CA LEU A 313 1.77 -14.03 9.71
C LEU A 313 0.76 -15.07 9.23
N GLU A 314 -0.52 -14.80 9.49
CA GLU A 314 -1.63 -15.69 9.17
C GLU A 314 -1.95 -15.63 7.67
N THR A 315 -2.02 -16.78 7.00
CA THR A 315 -2.35 -16.86 5.56
C THR A 315 -3.83 -16.68 5.24
N THR A 316 -4.68 -16.66 6.27
CA THR A 316 -6.13 -16.41 6.18
C THR A 316 -6.83 -17.30 5.16
N GLY A 317 -6.48 -18.59 5.12
CA GLY A 317 -7.02 -19.58 4.19
C GLY A 317 -6.32 -19.65 2.83
N HIS A 318 -5.38 -18.75 2.53
CA HIS A 318 -4.68 -18.77 1.24
C HIS A 318 -3.49 -19.72 1.25
N ALA A 319 -3.55 -20.80 0.48
CA ALA A 319 -2.37 -21.63 0.21
C ALA A 319 -1.30 -20.90 -0.61
N GLN A 320 -1.68 -19.85 -1.36
CA GLN A 320 -0.80 -19.07 -2.23
C GLN A 320 -1.03 -17.57 -2.06
N GLY A 321 0.05 -16.80 -1.96
CA GLY A 321 -0.03 -15.36 -1.84
C GLY A 321 1.30 -14.67 -2.09
N VAL A 322 1.29 -13.35 -2.00
CA VAL A 322 2.48 -12.50 -2.19
C VAL A 322 3.03 -12.02 -0.85
N MET A 323 4.31 -11.72 -0.80
CA MET A 323 5.00 -11.21 0.39
C MET A 323 5.84 -10.00 0.02
N MET A 324 5.95 -9.06 0.95
CA MET A 324 6.80 -7.90 0.78
C MET A 324 7.39 -7.44 2.10
N LEU A 325 8.72 -7.34 2.14
CA LEU A 325 9.46 -6.58 3.15
C LEU A 325 9.73 -5.18 2.63
N ARG A 326 9.68 -4.19 3.52
CA ARG A 326 9.95 -2.78 3.21
C ARG A 326 10.92 -2.20 4.21
N TRP A 327 11.77 -1.32 3.73
CA TRP A 327 12.59 -0.40 4.52
C TRP A 327 12.39 1.02 3.97
N GLN A 328 12.25 2.01 4.84
CA GLN A 328 12.12 3.40 4.43
C GLN A 328 13.06 4.30 5.23
N ARG A 329 13.32 5.49 4.68
CA ARG A 329 14.17 6.53 5.28
C ARG A 329 15.58 6.05 5.61
N LEU A 330 16.16 5.28 4.70
CA LEU A 330 17.50 4.74 4.86
C LEU A 330 18.53 5.83 5.17
N SER A 331 19.41 5.55 6.13
CA SER A 331 20.61 6.36 6.42
C SER A 331 21.85 5.88 5.66
N ARG A 332 21.79 4.67 5.08
CA ARG A 332 22.78 4.08 4.18
C ARG A 332 22.11 3.12 3.20
N ASP A 333 22.78 2.83 2.09
CA ASP A 333 22.32 1.78 1.17
C ASP A 333 22.28 0.41 1.85
N LEU A 334 21.26 -0.37 1.48
CA LEU A 334 21.16 -1.78 1.87
C LEU A 334 21.91 -2.68 0.90
N THR A 335 22.41 -3.78 1.43
CA THR A 335 23.12 -4.83 0.69
C THR A 335 22.38 -6.15 0.80
N ALA A 336 22.83 -7.17 0.08
CA ALA A 336 22.29 -8.53 0.23
C ALA A 336 22.37 -9.07 1.67
N ALA A 337 23.32 -8.61 2.48
CA ALA A 337 23.47 -9.03 3.88
C ALA A 337 22.39 -8.43 4.80
N ASP A 338 21.73 -7.35 4.38
CA ASP A 338 20.57 -6.76 5.08
C ASP A 338 19.25 -7.45 4.68
N GLY A 339 19.31 -8.37 3.71
CA GLY A 339 18.16 -9.06 3.14
C GLY A 339 17.63 -10.23 3.94
N PRO A 340 16.45 -10.74 3.57
CA PRO A 340 15.86 -11.91 4.21
C PRO A 340 16.53 -13.21 3.76
N ALA A 341 16.59 -14.17 4.68
CA ALA A 341 16.74 -15.59 4.38
C ALA A 341 15.39 -16.28 4.60
N VAL A 342 15.06 -17.25 3.74
CA VAL A 342 13.76 -17.94 3.76
C VAL A 342 13.97 -19.44 3.85
N ALA A 343 13.21 -20.11 4.73
CA ALA A 343 13.23 -21.57 4.88
C ALA A 343 11.81 -22.12 4.99
N LEU A 344 11.49 -23.10 4.14
CA LEU A 344 10.26 -23.89 4.25
C LEU A 344 10.49 -25.02 5.26
N VAL A 345 9.62 -25.15 6.26
CA VAL A 345 9.72 -26.18 7.29
C VAL A 345 8.37 -26.86 7.52
N PRO A 346 8.34 -28.12 7.96
CA PRO A 346 7.12 -28.71 8.50
C PRO A 346 6.67 -27.93 9.74
N PHE A 347 5.38 -27.61 9.82
CA PHE A 347 4.80 -26.82 10.90
C PHE A 347 5.11 -27.42 12.27
N ASP A 348 4.98 -28.75 12.40
CA ASP A 348 5.20 -29.45 13.67
C ASP A 348 6.69 -29.46 14.10
N GLN A 349 7.63 -29.03 13.23
CA GLN A 349 9.05 -28.88 13.53
C GLN A 349 9.46 -27.43 13.84
N LEU A 350 8.52 -26.48 13.84
CA LEU A 350 8.81 -25.06 14.08
C LEU A 350 9.55 -24.80 15.40
N SER A 351 9.14 -25.47 16.48
CA SER A 351 9.77 -25.27 17.80
C SER A 351 11.23 -25.70 17.87
N GLU A 352 11.67 -26.57 16.95
CA GLU A 352 13.05 -27.04 16.84
C GLU A 352 13.85 -26.23 15.80
N SER A 353 13.17 -25.80 14.72
CA SER A 353 13.79 -25.14 13.57
C SER A 353 13.86 -23.62 13.69
N LEU A 354 13.03 -23.01 14.54
CA LEU A 354 13.01 -21.57 14.77
C LEU A 354 13.90 -21.21 15.97
N PRO A 355 15.04 -20.51 15.77
CA PRO A 355 15.79 -19.94 16.88
C PRO A 355 14.90 -19.04 17.75
N TYR A 356 15.11 -19.07 19.07
CA TYR A 356 14.37 -18.25 20.03
C TYR A 356 12.85 -18.43 19.99
N PHE A 357 12.36 -19.61 19.55
CA PHE A 357 10.93 -19.95 19.55
C PHE A 357 10.27 -19.70 20.91
N GLN A 358 10.94 -20.08 22.01
CA GLN A 358 10.41 -19.91 23.35
C GLN A 358 10.32 -18.44 23.76
N ASP A 359 11.30 -17.62 23.38
CA ASP A 359 11.28 -16.18 23.65
C ASP A 359 10.16 -15.48 22.86
N ASN A 360 9.80 -16.01 21.69
CA ASN A 360 8.72 -15.48 20.85
C ASN A 360 7.31 -15.93 21.26
N ARG A 361 7.18 -16.87 22.21
CA ARG A 361 5.85 -17.40 22.55
C ARG A 361 4.92 -16.32 23.09
N VAL A 362 3.68 -16.37 22.62
CA VAL A 362 2.58 -15.57 23.16
C VAL A 362 1.45 -16.48 23.62
N THR A 363 0.78 -16.07 24.69
CA THR A 363 -0.46 -16.68 25.16
C THR A 363 -1.64 -16.27 24.27
N PRO A 364 -2.74 -17.05 24.24
CA PRO A 364 -3.96 -16.64 23.55
C PRO A 364 -4.48 -15.26 23.99
N GLU A 365 -4.32 -14.91 25.27
CA GLU A 365 -4.71 -13.59 25.81
C GLU A 365 -3.82 -12.47 25.26
N GLN A 366 -2.50 -12.70 25.15
CA GLN A 366 -1.57 -11.75 24.53
C GLN A 366 -1.86 -11.59 23.03
N TYR A 367 -2.14 -12.67 22.32
CA TYR A 367 -2.53 -12.61 20.91
C TYR A 367 -3.83 -11.81 20.73
N THR A 368 -4.85 -12.11 21.53
CA THR A 368 -6.12 -11.35 21.54
C THR A 368 -5.89 -9.85 21.79
N ALA A 369 -5.01 -9.50 22.73
CA ALA A 369 -4.67 -8.10 23.00
C ALA A 369 -3.96 -7.42 21.81
N ARG A 370 -3.11 -8.15 21.08
CA ARG A 370 -2.47 -7.65 19.85
C ARG A 370 -3.50 -7.37 18.77
N ILE A 371 -4.47 -8.26 18.55
CA ILE A 371 -5.56 -8.03 17.59
C ILE A 371 -6.40 -6.82 17.99
N ALA A 372 -6.76 -6.68 19.26
CA ALA A 372 -7.47 -5.49 19.75
C ALA A 372 -6.67 -4.19 19.52
N ALA A 373 -5.35 -4.21 19.74
CA ALA A 373 -4.49 -3.07 19.47
C ALA A 373 -4.40 -2.72 17.98
N ARG A 374 -4.46 -3.71 17.08
CA ARG A 374 -4.53 -3.46 15.62
C ARG A 374 -5.84 -2.79 15.24
N GLN A 375 -6.97 -3.29 15.73
CA GLN A 375 -8.29 -2.71 15.50
C GLN A 375 -8.36 -1.25 15.98
N VAL A 376 -7.81 -0.96 17.16
CA VAL A 376 -7.70 0.43 17.66
C VAL A 376 -6.81 1.27 16.76
N GLY A 377 -5.66 0.74 16.34
CA GLY A 377 -4.74 1.42 15.43
C GLY A 377 -5.39 1.77 14.08
N ILE A 378 -6.19 0.88 13.51
CA ILE A 378 -6.96 1.15 12.29
C ILE A 378 -8.06 2.18 12.54
N ALA A 379 -8.86 2.01 13.59
CA ALA A 379 -9.93 2.95 13.94
C ALA A 379 -9.42 4.39 14.16
N ARG A 380 -8.19 4.56 14.64
CA ARG A 380 -7.55 5.87 14.80
C ARG A 380 -7.06 6.47 13.49
N ARG A 381 -6.44 5.66 12.63
CA ARG A 381 -5.69 6.13 11.45
C ARG A 381 -6.54 6.21 10.19
N MET A 382 -7.47 5.27 10.02
CA MET A 382 -8.20 5.03 8.77
C MET A 382 -9.68 5.46 8.87
N ILE A 383 -9.91 6.66 9.42
CA ILE A 383 -11.24 7.27 9.50
C ILE A 383 -11.68 7.61 8.07
N SER A 384 -12.74 6.94 7.59
CA SER A 384 -13.32 7.10 6.25
C SER A 384 -14.66 7.83 6.29
#